data_AF-A0A3C1UBF2-F1
#
_entry.id   AF-A0A3C1UBF2-F1
#
_cell.length_a   1.000
_cell.length_b   1.000
_cell.length_c   1.000
_cell.angle_alpha   90.00
_cell.angle_beta   90.00
_cell.angle_gamma   90.00
#
_symmetry.space_group_name_H-M   'P 1'
#
loop_
_entity.id
_entity.type
_entity.pdbx_description
1 polymer ?
#
loop_
_entity_poly.entity_id
_entity_poly.type
_entity_poly.pdbx_seq_one_letter_code
_entity_poly.pdbx_strand_id
1 'polypeptide(L)'
;EEPVEAFENAVTYENAQYGFSVQLPSDFAPQNNDEQLEKDRGGKLYIRKGCMVDMQCTDKSEAVLTPEEIVSNGIGFCATSDDCTVIERKVEGTEGIVKYQDKFGYRAEYYKCMPDKKLYTISFTYDSDKKKEYDDEVDKIIKSLKVKE
;
A
#
# COMPACT_ATOMS: atom_id res chain seq x y z
N GLU A 1 6.47 -13.20 15.12
CA GLU A 1 6.57 -11.85 14.51
C GLU A 1 7.72 -11.11 15.16
N GLU A 2 8.62 -10.54 14.36
CA GLU A 2 9.60 -9.58 14.85
C GLU A 2 8.87 -8.29 15.27
N PRO A 3 9.29 -7.62 16.35
CA PRO A 3 8.68 -6.35 16.74
C PRO A 3 8.91 -5.32 15.62
N VAL A 4 7.83 -4.80 15.06
CA VAL A 4 7.90 -3.67 14.12
C VAL A 4 8.45 -2.47 14.89
N GLU A 5 9.58 -1.92 14.44
CA GLU A 5 10.07 -0.64 14.96
C GLU A 5 8.99 0.43 14.74
N ALA A 6 8.32 0.80 15.83
CA ALA A 6 7.27 1.81 15.80
C ALA A 6 7.90 3.19 15.51
N PHE A 7 7.20 4.02 14.72
CA PHE A 7 7.58 5.42 14.57
C PHE A 7 7.51 6.12 15.93
N GLU A 8 8.49 6.97 16.26
CA GLU A 8 8.50 7.74 17.53
C GLU A 8 7.23 8.57 17.73
N ASN A 9 6.58 8.99 16.64
CA ASN A 9 5.29 9.68 16.64
C ASN A 9 4.36 9.06 15.58
N ALA A 10 3.91 7.83 15.80
CA ALA A 10 2.98 7.15 14.89
C ALA A 10 1.51 7.48 15.20
N VAL A 11 0.68 7.61 14.16
CA VAL A 11 -0.78 7.52 14.23
C VAL A 11 -1.22 6.20 13.61
N THR A 12 -2.25 5.57 14.19
CA THR A 12 -2.84 4.36 13.62
C THR A 12 -4.11 4.73 12.86
N TYR A 13 -4.13 4.45 11.56
CA TYR A 13 -5.36 4.40 10.80
C TYR A 13 -6.02 3.04 11.04
N GLU A 14 -7.29 3.03 11.42
CA GLU A 14 -8.08 1.82 11.56
C GLU A 14 -9.32 1.94 10.68
N ASN A 15 -9.53 0.94 9.81
CA ASN A 15 -10.78 0.77 9.09
C ASN A 15 -11.51 -0.46 9.63
N ALA A 16 -12.43 -0.24 10.58
CA ALA A 16 -13.17 -1.31 11.23
C ALA A 16 -14.10 -2.08 10.29
N GLN A 17 -14.66 -1.42 9.26
CA GLN A 17 -15.56 -2.03 8.28
C GLN A 17 -14.83 -3.05 7.40
N TYR A 18 -13.60 -2.73 6.99
CA TYR A 18 -12.77 -3.58 6.14
C TYR A 18 -11.73 -4.38 6.92
N GLY A 19 -11.69 -4.23 8.24
CA GLY A 19 -10.93 -5.10 9.14
C GLY A 19 -9.42 -4.93 9.08
N PHE A 20 -8.90 -3.73 8.79
CA PHE A 20 -7.45 -3.50 8.75
C PHE A 20 -7.01 -2.24 9.50
N SER A 21 -5.74 -2.21 9.89
CA SER A 21 -5.09 -1.04 10.48
C SER A 21 -3.66 -0.89 10.00
N VAL A 22 -3.18 0.34 9.88
CA VAL A 22 -1.81 0.68 9.45
C VAL A 22 -1.28 1.82 10.33
N GLN A 23 0.01 1.78 10.66
CA GLN A 23 0.69 2.87 11.34
C GLN A 23 1.38 3.79 10.33
N LEU A 24 1.18 5.09 10.49
CA LEU A 24 1.78 6.15 9.68
C LEU A 24 2.48 7.16 10.60
N PRO A 25 3.54 7.84 10.14
CA PRO A 25 4.05 9.04 10.82
C PRO A 25 2.94 10.09 11.03
N SER A 26 2.93 10.76 12.18
CA SER A 26 1.85 11.68 12.61
C SER A 26 1.69 12.93 11.74
N ASP A 27 2.68 13.24 10.92
CA ASP A 27 2.70 14.36 9.98
C ASP A 27 2.10 14.02 8.61
N PHE A 28 1.65 12.78 8.39
CA PHE A 28 0.74 12.44 7.30
C PHE A 28 -0.66 12.99 7.57
N ALA A 29 -1.08 13.95 6.76
CA ALA A 29 -2.40 14.56 6.88
C ALA A 29 -3.44 13.73 6.10
N PRO A 30 -4.51 13.22 6.75
CA PRO A 30 -5.59 12.54 6.06
C PRO A 30 -6.31 13.52 5.12
N GLN A 31 -6.59 13.07 3.91
CA GLN A 31 -7.36 13.85 2.94
C GLN A 31 -8.84 13.53 3.13
N ASN A 32 -9.61 14.53 3.57
CA ASN A 32 -11.04 14.39 3.92
C ASN A 32 -11.99 14.31 2.71
N ASN A 33 -11.49 14.56 1.49
CA ASN A 33 -12.32 14.71 0.29
C ASN A 33 -12.79 13.39 -0.34
N ASP A 34 -12.72 12.27 0.38
CA ASP A 34 -13.08 10.98 -0.20
C ASP A 34 -13.75 10.03 0.81
N GLU A 35 -14.78 10.52 1.52
CA GLU A 35 -15.74 9.63 2.20
C GLU A 35 -16.26 8.54 1.24
N GLN A 36 -16.30 8.83 -0.05
CA GLN A 36 -16.69 7.91 -1.11
C GLN A 36 -15.66 6.80 -1.30
N LEU A 37 -14.35 7.10 -1.32
CA LEU A 37 -13.28 6.09 -1.34
C LEU A 37 -13.35 5.14 -0.14
N GLU A 38 -13.61 5.69 1.05
CA GLU A 38 -13.75 4.88 2.27
C GLU A 38 -15.00 3.99 2.21
N LYS A 39 -16.11 4.48 1.65
CA LYS A 39 -17.36 3.72 1.44
C LYS A 39 -17.26 2.67 0.33
N ASP A 40 -16.59 2.97 -0.77
CA ASP A 40 -16.58 2.13 -1.97
C ASP A 40 -15.47 1.07 -1.93
N ARG A 41 -14.34 1.40 -1.31
CA ARG A 41 -13.11 0.58 -1.37
C ARG A 41 -12.40 0.45 -0.04
N GLY A 42 -13.03 0.87 1.07
CA GLY A 42 -12.36 0.90 2.38
C GLY A 42 -11.10 1.75 2.39
N GLY A 43 -10.99 2.70 1.47
CA GLY A 43 -9.73 3.37 1.20
C GLY A 43 -9.54 4.66 1.99
N LYS A 44 -8.28 5.07 2.13
CA LYS A 44 -7.90 6.35 2.73
C LYS A 44 -6.64 6.90 2.09
N LEU A 45 -6.67 8.20 1.81
CA LEU A 45 -5.55 8.94 1.26
C LEU A 45 -4.90 9.82 2.32
N TYR A 46 -3.57 9.75 2.39
CA TYR A 46 -2.74 10.59 3.25
C TYR A 46 -1.69 11.33 2.42
N ILE A 47 -1.41 12.57 2.78
CA ILE A 47 -0.38 13.38 2.12
C ILE A 47 0.59 13.90 3.19
N ARG A 48 1.88 13.72 2.92
CA ARG A 48 2.99 14.38 3.59
C ARG A 48 3.84 15.08 2.53
N LYS A 49 4.62 16.10 2.88
CA LYS A 49 5.41 16.88 1.92
C LYS A 49 6.22 15.98 0.96
N GLY A 50 5.82 15.96 -0.32
CA GLY A 50 6.44 15.16 -1.38
C GLY A 50 6.16 13.66 -1.31
N CYS A 51 5.14 13.22 -0.57
CA CYS A 51 4.69 11.83 -0.51
C CYS A 51 3.18 11.72 -0.34
N MET A 52 2.58 10.82 -1.09
CA MET A 52 1.18 10.45 -1.02
C MET A 52 1.09 8.96 -0.72
N VAL A 53 0.24 8.59 0.24
CA VAL A 53 -0.05 7.21 0.62
C VAL A 53 -1.53 6.94 0.43
N ASP A 54 -1.85 6.02 -0.47
CA ASP A 54 -3.20 5.56 -0.75
C ASP A 54 -3.36 4.11 -0.30
N MET A 55 -4.26 3.88 0.65
CA MET A 55 -4.59 2.55 1.17
C MET A 55 -5.97 2.16 0.68
N GLN A 56 -6.16 0.92 0.23
CA GLN A 56 -7.45 0.41 -0.23
C GLN A 56 -7.64 -1.06 0.16
N CYS A 57 -8.90 -1.49 0.22
CA CYS A 57 -9.33 -2.88 0.33
C CYS A 57 -10.35 -3.19 -0.77
N THR A 58 -9.98 -4.03 -1.73
CA THR A 58 -10.87 -4.46 -2.81
C THR A 58 -11.32 -5.89 -2.60
N ASP A 59 -12.62 -6.15 -2.70
CA ASP A 59 -13.16 -7.50 -2.72
C ASP A 59 -12.94 -8.15 -4.10
N LYS A 60 -12.25 -9.31 -4.12
CA LYS A 60 -12.00 -10.13 -5.32
C LYS A 60 -12.58 -11.54 -5.18
N SER A 61 -13.56 -11.75 -4.29
CA SER A 61 -14.21 -13.05 -4.05
C SER A 61 -14.76 -13.70 -5.32
N GLU A 62 -15.31 -12.89 -6.23
CA GLU A 62 -15.83 -13.33 -7.53
C GLU A 62 -14.75 -13.69 -8.57
N ALA A 63 -13.47 -13.40 -8.30
CA ALA A 63 -12.39 -13.75 -9.23
C ALA A 63 -12.15 -15.26 -9.24
N VAL A 64 -11.94 -15.84 -10.42
CA VAL A 64 -11.59 -17.27 -10.57
C VAL A 64 -10.15 -17.57 -10.09
N LEU A 65 -9.33 -16.52 -9.95
CA LEU A 65 -7.92 -16.58 -9.56
C LEU A 65 -7.72 -16.99 -8.09
N THR A 66 -6.60 -17.64 -7.78
CA THR A 66 -6.13 -17.84 -6.40
C THR A 66 -5.61 -16.52 -5.79
N PRO A 67 -5.52 -16.40 -4.46
CA PRO A 67 -4.90 -15.23 -3.81
C PRO A 67 -3.48 -14.90 -4.33
N GLU A 68 -2.64 -15.91 -4.57
CA GLU A 68 -1.30 -15.74 -5.13
C GLU A 68 -1.33 -15.19 -6.56
N GLU A 69 -2.26 -15.67 -7.39
CA GLU A 69 -2.47 -15.17 -8.74
C GLU A 69 -2.99 -13.73 -8.74
N ILE A 70 -3.88 -13.37 -7.81
CA ILE A 70 -4.40 -12.00 -7.64
C ILE A 70 -3.23 -11.04 -7.37
N VAL A 71 -2.33 -11.40 -6.44
CA VAL A 71 -1.15 -10.57 -6.10
C VAL A 71 -0.17 -10.50 -7.25
N SER A 72 0.17 -11.64 -7.85
CA SER A 72 1.12 -11.71 -8.98
C SER A 72 0.64 -10.86 -10.16
N ASN A 73 -0.67 -10.90 -10.45
CA ASN A 73 -1.29 -10.09 -11.49
C ASN A 73 -1.32 -8.60 -11.12
N GLY A 74 -1.69 -8.24 -9.88
CA GLY A 74 -1.70 -6.85 -9.42
C GLY A 74 -0.35 -6.18 -9.64
N ILE A 75 0.72 -6.84 -9.20
CA ILE A 75 2.11 -6.37 -9.38
C ILE A 75 2.53 -6.33 -10.85
N GLY A 76 1.98 -7.24 -11.67
CA GLY A 76 2.27 -7.32 -13.10
C GLY A 76 1.85 -6.09 -13.90
N PHE A 77 0.79 -5.38 -13.49
CA PHE A 77 0.26 -4.22 -14.25
C PHE A 77 1.08 -2.94 -14.05
N CYS A 78 1.66 -2.71 -12.88
CA CYS A 78 2.31 -1.44 -12.50
C CYS A 78 3.60 -1.17 -13.29
N ALA A 79 4.19 -2.20 -13.89
CA ALA A 79 5.46 -2.18 -14.62
C ALA A 79 5.30 -2.02 -16.14
N THR A 80 4.09 -1.82 -16.67
CA THR A 80 3.81 -1.96 -18.12
C THR A 80 3.78 -0.66 -18.92
N SER A 81 3.98 0.51 -18.27
CA SER A 81 4.10 1.76 -19.02
C SER A 81 5.53 1.93 -19.55
N ASP A 82 5.69 2.36 -20.80
CA ASP A 82 7.01 2.56 -21.44
C ASP A 82 7.88 3.61 -20.70
N ASP A 83 7.27 4.43 -19.84
CA ASP A 83 7.92 5.44 -19.00
C ASP A 83 8.31 4.90 -17.60
N CYS A 84 8.13 3.61 -17.32
CA CYS A 84 8.42 2.99 -16.01
C CYS A 84 9.76 2.23 -16.00
N THR A 85 10.57 2.48 -14.97
CA THR A 85 11.75 1.67 -14.62
C THR A 85 11.48 0.90 -13.33
N VAL A 86 11.35 -0.41 -13.41
CA VAL A 86 11.21 -1.28 -12.23
C VAL A 86 12.54 -1.36 -11.47
N ILE A 87 12.50 -1.07 -10.17
CA ILE A 87 13.67 -1.10 -9.28
C ILE A 87 13.67 -2.38 -8.47
N GLU A 88 12.51 -2.75 -7.93
CA GLU A 88 12.33 -3.93 -7.10
C GLU A 88 10.98 -4.57 -7.42
N ARG A 89 10.96 -5.90 -7.50
CA ARG A 89 9.73 -6.69 -7.56
C ARG A 89 9.91 -7.94 -6.72
N LYS A 90 9.03 -8.14 -5.74
CA LYS A 90 9.04 -9.29 -4.85
C LYS A 90 7.63 -9.82 -4.64
N VAL A 91 7.44 -11.12 -4.78
CA VAL A 91 6.16 -11.81 -4.53
C VAL A 91 6.46 -13.02 -3.64
N GLU A 92 5.76 -13.11 -2.51
CA GLU A 92 5.91 -14.19 -1.53
C GLU A 92 4.52 -14.67 -1.11
N GLY A 93 4.07 -15.76 -1.72
CA GLY A 93 2.73 -16.33 -1.46
C GLY A 93 1.63 -15.33 -1.83
N THR A 94 0.84 -14.94 -0.83
CA THR A 94 -0.30 -14.04 -0.99
C THR A 94 0.05 -12.57 -0.69
N GLU A 95 1.34 -12.23 -0.73
CA GLU A 95 1.83 -10.87 -0.55
C GLU A 95 2.87 -10.51 -1.61
N GLY A 96 3.01 -9.22 -1.90
CA GLY A 96 4.11 -8.75 -2.73
C GLY A 96 4.22 -7.25 -2.80
N ILE A 97 5.38 -6.79 -3.28
CA ILE A 97 5.73 -5.38 -3.41
C ILE A 97 6.42 -5.13 -4.75
N VAL A 98 6.11 -3.99 -5.35
CA VAL A 98 6.86 -3.46 -6.50
C VAL A 98 7.27 -2.02 -6.22
N LYS A 99 8.56 -1.71 -6.41
CA LYS A 99 9.10 -0.35 -6.39
C LYS A 99 9.54 -0.01 -7.81
N TYR A 100 9.10 1.14 -8.30
CA TYR A 100 9.42 1.59 -9.65
C TYR A 100 9.51 3.11 -9.72
N GLN A 101 10.18 3.61 -10.75
CA GLN A 101 10.26 5.02 -11.07
C GLN A 101 9.46 5.28 -12.35
N ASP A 102 8.63 6.30 -12.34
CA ASP A 102 7.97 6.83 -13.54
C ASP A 102 8.33 8.31 -13.73
N LYS A 103 7.71 8.96 -14.72
CA LYS A 103 7.91 10.39 -14.98
C LYS A 103 7.43 11.33 -13.87
N PHE A 104 6.64 10.84 -12.91
CA PHE A 104 6.07 11.61 -11.80
C PHE A 104 6.89 11.44 -10.51
N GLY A 105 7.73 10.41 -10.41
CA GLY A 105 8.60 10.22 -9.25
C GLY A 105 8.87 8.74 -8.99
N TYR A 106 9.04 8.40 -7.71
CA TYR A 106 9.13 7.02 -7.24
C TYR A 106 7.79 6.55 -6.72
N ARG A 107 7.53 5.27 -6.95
CA ARG A 107 6.35 4.57 -6.45
C ARG A 107 6.75 3.28 -5.77
N ALA A 108 6.01 2.95 -4.72
CA ALA A 108 6.02 1.64 -4.12
C ALA A 108 4.57 1.17 -3.97
N GLU A 109 4.28 -0.06 -4.37
CA GLU A 109 2.95 -0.63 -4.26
C GLU A 109 3.04 -1.99 -3.61
N TYR A 110 2.37 -2.12 -2.47
CA TYR A 110 2.27 -3.35 -1.71
C TYR A 110 0.87 -3.94 -1.85
N TYR A 111 0.82 -5.27 -1.95
CA TYR A 111 -0.38 -6.07 -2.11
C TYR A 111 -0.38 -7.20 -1.10
N LYS A 112 -1.51 -7.40 -0.41
CA LYS A 112 -1.78 -8.56 0.44
C LYS A 112 -3.17 -9.08 0.17
N CYS A 113 -3.26 -10.33 -0.27
CA CYS A 113 -4.54 -11.00 -0.51
C CYS A 113 -4.82 -12.01 0.59
N MET A 114 -6.02 -11.94 1.18
CA MET A 114 -6.49 -12.89 2.18
C MET A 114 -7.15 -14.11 1.50
N PRO A 115 -7.36 -15.22 2.23
CA PRO A 115 -8.03 -16.41 1.70
C PRO A 115 -9.46 -16.15 1.19
N ASP A 116 -10.17 -15.18 1.77
CA ASP A 116 -11.49 -14.71 1.31
C ASP A 116 -11.43 -13.81 0.06
N LYS A 117 -10.22 -13.63 -0.50
CA LYS A 117 -9.89 -12.79 -1.65
C LYS A 117 -10.15 -11.30 -1.44
N LYS A 118 -10.13 -10.82 -0.20
CA LYS A 118 -9.93 -9.38 0.03
C LYS A 118 -8.48 -9.01 -0.25
N LEU A 119 -8.30 -8.05 -1.15
CA LEU A 119 -7.01 -7.53 -1.57
C LEU A 119 -6.77 -6.17 -0.91
N TYR A 120 -5.81 -6.12 0.00
CA TYR A 120 -5.33 -4.90 0.63
C TYR A 120 -4.17 -4.35 -0.19
N THR A 121 -4.23 -3.05 -0.50
CA THR A 121 -3.19 -2.36 -1.24
C THR A 121 -2.72 -1.12 -0.49
N ILE A 122 -1.41 -0.90 -0.45
CA ILE A 122 -0.81 0.35 0.03
C ILE A 122 0.08 0.88 -1.09
N SER A 123 -0.29 2.04 -1.63
CA SER A 123 0.40 2.69 -2.74
C SER A 123 1.06 3.97 -2.25
N PHE A 124 2.35 4.09 -2.49
CA PHE A 124 3.16 5.25 -2.17
C PHE A 124 3.55 5.94 -3.46
N THR A 125 3.42 7.26 -3.52
CA THR A 125 3.97 8.09 -4.60
C THR A 125 4.78 9.20 -3.96
N TYR A 126 6.08 9.28 -4.24
CA TYR A 126 6.96 10.26 -3.63
C TYR A 126 7.98 10.85 -4.60
N ASP A 127 8.33 12.12 -4.35
CA ASP A 127 9.20 12.92 -5.21
C ASP A 127 10.61 12.32 -5.29
N SER A 128 11.31 12.55 -6.40
CA SER A 128 12.63 11.96 -6.63
C SER A 128 13.70 12.39 -5.62
N ASP A 129 13.65 13.63 -5.14
CA ASP A 129 14.54 14.16 -4.10
C ASP A 129 14.25 13.59 -2.71
N LYS A 130 13.13 12.86 -2.56
CA LYS A 130 12.68 12.26 -1.31
C LYS A 130 12.85 10.74 -1.22
N LYS A 131 13.36 10.09 -2.27
CA LYS A 131 13.53 8.62 -2.33
C LYS A 131 14.19 8.03 -1.09
N LYS A 132 15.34 8.58 -0.68
CA LYS A 132 16.11 8.07 0.46
C LYS A 132 15.35 8.16 1.78
N GLU A 133 14.52 9.19 1.93
CA GLU A 133 13.69 9.41 3.12
C GLU A 133 12.55 8.38 3.18
N TYR A 134 11.83 8.20 2.07
CA TYR A 134 10.62 7.38 2.05
C TYR A 134 10.84 5.89 1.83
N ASP A 135 11.93 5.45 1.20
CA ASP A 135 12.20 4.01 1.04
C ASP A 135 12.25 3.27 2.38
N ASP A 136 12.88 3.87 3.40
CA ASP A 136 12.95 3.30 4.75
C ASP A 136 11.59 3.34 5.47
N GLU A 137 10.77 4.35 5.20
CA GLU A 137 9.43 4.47 5.80
C GLU A 137 8.42 3.53 5.15
N VAL A 138 8.49 3.31 3.84
CA VAL A 138 7.61 2.39 3.08
C VAL A 138 7.65 1.01 3.73
N ASP A 139 8.84 0.47 3.97
CA ASP A 139 8.99 -0.86 4.54
C ASP A 139 8.45 -0.93 5.99
N LYS A 140 8.60 0.15 6.77
CA LYS A 140 8.04 0.24 8.14
C LYS A 140 6.51 0.32 8.13
N ILE A 141 5.93 1.13 7.24
CA ILE A 141 4.47 1.28 7.10
C ILE A 141 3.85 -0.05 6.64
N ILE A 142 4.44 -0.72 5.64
CA ILE A 142 3.98 -2.03 5.17
C ILE A 142 4.01 -3.06 6.29
N LYS A 143 5.12 -3.17 7.04
CA LYS A 143 5.24 -4.10 8.17
C LYS A 143 4.24 -3.82 9.30
N SER A 144 3.74 -2.58 9.41
CA SER A 144 2.74 -2.22 10.40
C SER A 144 1.31 -2.63 10.04
N LEU A 145 1.06 -3.06 8.79
CA LEU A 145 -0.26 -3.51 8.34
C LEU A 145 -0.72 -4.71 9.17
N LYS A 146 -1.87 -4.55 9.82
CA LYS A 146 -2.60 -5.64 10.48
C LYS A 146 -3.94 -5.81 9.79
N VAL A 147 -4.27 -7.05 9.47
CA VAL A 147 -5.56 -7.46 8.90
C VAL A 147 -6.22 -8.43 9.87
N LYS A 148 -7.52 -8.26 10.12
CA LYS A 148 -8.31 -9.19 10.91
C LYS A 148 -8.61 -10.41 10.04
N GLU A 149 -8.21 -11.58 10.53
CA GLU A 149 -8.59 -12.88 9.97
C GLU A 149 -10.05 -13.24 10.28
#